data_AF-A0AAD3RKA5-F1
#
_entry.id   AF-A0AAD3RKA5-F1
#
_cell.length_a   1.000
_cell.length_b   1.000
_cell.length_c   1.000
_cell.angle_alpha   90.00
_cell.angle_beta   90.00
_cell.angle_gamma   90.00
#
_symmetry.space_group_name_H-M   'P 1'
#
loop_
_entity.id
_entity.type
_entity.pdbx_description
1 polymer ?
#
loop_
_entity_poly.entity_id
_entity_poly.type
_entity_poly.pdbx_seq_one_letter_code
_entity_poly.pdbx_strand_id
1 'polypeptide(L)'
;MLKVDELSTELKDERLKSLELEKELQSSNISRLKMEQLKERISELEQDRDLLKENNEKLVNSAFDVSQQQKWQIQEQQLKLQIAQLETALKADLVDKNEILDKIKAERDTKEKLTEENKRLHLQFLEQKQQMEELSDRLKFYSRENDYDVAELTEALLLIKTRKSQQSGDLGFLKEVEEGGSGSTESSIRELRAAHAETIQELEKTRNILSMESKISKNYKAELDAVLQKMNSDKVEYKQKLERQAQLLDTKTAKIKKLEAQLRDIAYGTKTYVFKPDVTDEDESEEFDETLHLERGENLLELQMVGATLTPSALEALGDGEPSTFCTYSFYLFELHSTPVVTGRQPKYGFTSKYVVSVDERFLDYLNRCSVTVELHQALGLDWRTLGSGQLRLHQLLEQDGRVHGTVPLVGTSAEVRSVGSVDYWLRLRIPMTETIRLYKEKVTAVSYISSALSEGTQ
;
A
#
# COMPACT_ATOMS: atom_id res chain seq x y z
N MET A 1 53.85 -20.25 102.81
CA MET A 1 53.83 -19.26 101.71
C MET A 1 54.01 -19.96 100.36
N LEU A 2 55.09 -20.73 100.14
CA LEU A 2 55.37 -21.41 98.86
C LEU A 2 54.19 -22.22 98.24
N LYS A 3 53.44 -22.98 99.03
CA LYS A 3 52.33 -23.81 98.53
C LYS A 3 51.10 -23.01 98.07
N VAL A 4 50.94 -21.77 98.54
CA VAL A 4 49.85 -20.88 98.11
C VAL A 4 50.20 -20.24 96.76
N ASP A 5 51.49 -19.95 96.55
CA ASP A 5 51.97 -19.38 95.29
C ASP A 5 51.91 -20.40 94.15
N GLU A 6 52.28 -21.67 94.39
CA GLU A 6 52.13 -22.78 93.42
C GLU A 6 50.65 -22.99 93.01
N LEU A 7 49.74 -23.04 93.98
CA LEU A 7 48.30 -23.14 93.69
C LEU A 7 47.76 -21.90 92.96
N SER A 8 48.34 -20.72 93.19
CA SER A 8 47.97 -19.50 92.48
C SER A 8 48.43 -19.53 91.02
N THR A 9 49.61 -20.08 90.74
CA THR A 9 50.10 -20.27 89.37
C THR A 9 49.28 -21.31 88.62
N GLU A 10 48.96 -22.46 89.23
CA GLU A 10 48.10 -23.47 88.62
C GLU A 10 46.71 -22.93 88.31
N LEU A 11 46.11 -22.14 89.22
CA LEU A 11 44.80 -21.52 88.99
C LEU A 11 44.84 -20.51 87.83
N LYS A 12 45.95 -19.79 87.64
CA LYS A 12 46.12 -18.86 86.51
C LYS A 12 46.25 -19.62 85.19
N ASP A 13 47.02 -20.70 85.18
CA ASP A 13 47.20 -21.52 83.98
C ASP A 13 45.89 -22.20 83.56
N GLU A 14 45.13 -22.73 84.51
CA GLU A 14 43.80 -23.31 84.24
C GLU A 14 42.78 -22.26 83.77
N ARG A 15 42.86 -21.02 84.27
CA ARG A 15 42.05 -19.90 83.75
C ARG A 15 42.44 -19.51 82.33
N LEU A 16 43.73 -19.51 82.01
CA LEU A 16 44.21 -19.22 80.65
C LEU A 16 43.77 -20.30 79.67
N LYS A 17 43.90 -21.59 80.04
CA LYS A 17 43.37 -22.71 79.25
C LYS A 17 41.86 -22.62 79.05
N SER A 18 41.11 -22.26 80.10
CA SER A 18 39.66 -22.09 80.00
C SER A 18 39.29 -20.97 79.02
N LEU A 19 39.99 -19.85 79.06
CA LEU A 19 39.80 -18.73 78.14
C LEU A 19 40.15 -19.10 76.68
N GLU A 20 41.20 -19.91 76.49
CA GLU A 20 41.60 -20.38 75.16
C GLU A 20 40.57 -21.36 74.59
N LEU A 21 40.10 -22.31 75.39
CA LEU A 21 39.01 -23.23 75.01
C LEU A 21 37.70 -22.48 74.72
N GLU A 22 37.37 -21.42 75.47
CA GLU A 22 36.22 -20.57 75.19
C GLU A 22 36.36 -19.83 73.84
N LYS A 23 37.56 -19.31 73.53
CA LYS A 23 37.84 -18.68 72.23
C LYS A 23 37.75 -19.69 71.09
N GLU A 24 38.31 -20.88 71.25
CA GLU A 24 38.21 -21.97 70.28
C GLU A 24 36.75 -22.37 70.05
N LEU A 25 35.96 -22.52 71.12
CA LEU A 25 34.54 -22.83 71.05
C LEU A 25 33.75 -21.73 70.33
N GLN A 26 34.03 -20.45 70.60
CA GLN A 26 33.43 -19.33 69.89
C GLN A 26 33.81 -19.33 68.40
N SER A 27 35.07 -19.56 68.07
CA SER A 27 35.53 -19.64 66.67
C SER A 27 34.92 -20.82 65.92
N SER A 28 34.75 -21.96 66.59
CA SER A 28 34.07 -23.16 66.07
C SER A 28 32.59 -22.89 65.85
N ASN A 29 31.91 -22.21 66.78
CA ASN A 29 30.50 -21.80 66.63
C ASN A 29 30.30 -20.85 65.44
N ILE A 30 31.17 -19.86 65.26
CA ILE A 30 31.12 -18.94 64.11
C ILE A 30 31.34 -19.70 62.79
N SER A 31 32.29 -20.63 62.77
CA SER A 31 32.57 -21.46 61.60
C SER A 31 31.40 -22.39 61.27
N ARG A 32 30.72 -22.95 62.28
CA ARG A 32 29.50 -23.75 62.12
C ARG A 32 28.35 -22.92 61.53
N LEU A 33 28.12 -21.71 62.02
CA LEU A 33 27.09 -20.82 61.48
C LEU A 33 27.37 -20.46 60.01
N LYS A 34 28.62 -20.15 59.66
CA LYS A 34 29.02 -19.90 58.27
C LYS A 34 28.81 -21.14 57.39
N MET A 35 29.14 -22.33 57.90
CA MET A 35 28.91 -23.59 57.21
C MET A 35 27.41 -23.81 56.94
N GLU A 36 26.53 -23.51 57.90
CA GLU A 36 25.08 -23.62 57.73
C GLU A 36 24.56 -22.64 56.67
N GLN A 37 24.99 -21.37 56.71
CA GLN A 37 24.63 -20.37 55.69
C GLN A 37 25.08 -20.76 54.27
N LEU A 38 26.29 -21.33 54.14
CA LEU A 38 26.77 -21.82 52.85
C LEU A 38 25.95 -23.01 52.36
N LYS A 39 25.52 -23.91 53.25
CA LYS A 39 24.64 -25.03 52.89
C LYS A 39 23.26 -24.56 52.42
N GLU A 40 22.67 -23.58 53.10
CA GLU A 40 21.41 -22.96 52.67
C GLU A 40 21.57 -22.32 51.30
N ARG A 41 22.65 -21.56 51.08
CA ARG A 41 22.92 -20.93 49.79
C ARG A 41 23.11 -21.94 48.65
N ILE A 42 23.77 -23.07 48.93
CA ILE A 42 23.89 -24.16 47.95
C ILE A 42 22.50 -24.73 47.62
N SER A 43 21.66 -24.96 48.62
CA SER A 43 20.30 -25.47 48.40
C SER A 43 19.44 -24.53 47.56
N GLU A 44 19.52 -23.21 47.78
CA GLU A 44 18.83 -22.21 46.95
C GLU A 44 19.31 -22.25 45.50
N LEU A 45 20.63 -22.29 45.29
CA LEU A 45 21.21 -22.35 43.95
C LEU A 45 20.85 -23.64 43.21
N GLU A 46 20.74 -24.77 43.91
CA GLU A 46 20.27 -26.03 43.33
C GLU A 46 18.81 -25.94 42.89
N GLN A 47 17.94 -25.31 43.69
CA GLN A 47 16.55 -25.07 43.33
C GLN A 47 16.42 -24.14 42.12
N ASP A 48 17.18 -23.05 42.08
CA ASP A 48 17.20 -22.10 40.96
C ASP A 48 17.69 -22.78 39.67
N ARG A 49 18.72 -23.63 39.77
CA ARG A 49 19.22 -24.43 38.64
C ARG A 49 18.13 -25.35 38.09
N ASP A 50 17.39 -26.03 38.96
CA ASP A 50 16.35 -26.97 38.54
C ASP A 50 15.16 -26.25 37.88
N LEU A 51 14.77 -25.08 38.41
CA LEU A 51 13.77 -24.21 37.78
C LEU A 51 14.23 -23.69 36.41
N LEU A 52 15.48 -23.26 36.30
CA LEU A 52 16.05 -22.84 35.02
C LEU A 52 16.08 -23.99 34.00
N LYS A 53 16.39 -25.20 34.46
CA LYS A 53 16.37 -26.39 33.61
C LYS A 53 14.97 -26.70 33.10
N GLU A 54 13.96 -26.66 33.97
CA GLU A 54 12.56 -26.88 33.59
C GLU A 54 12.07 -25.80 32.60
N ASN A 55 12.43 -24.53 32.84
CA ASN A 55 12.08 -23.43 31.94
C ASN A 55 12.76 -23.56 30.58
N ASN A 56 14.03 -23.99 30.55
CA ASN A 56 14.75 -24.24 29.31
C ASN A 56 14.11 -25.40 28.53
N GLU A 57 13.77 -26.52 29.19
CA GLU A 57 13.05 -27.63 28.57
C GLU A 57 11.70 -27.19 27.98
N LYS A 58 10.94 -26.34 28.69
CA LYS A 58 9.68 -25.77 28.16
C LYS A 58 9.90 -24.88 26.94
N LEU A 59 10.93 -24.02 26.96
CA LEU A 59 11.27 -23.17 25.83
C LEU A 59 11.69 -23.98 24.61
N VAL A 60 12.52 -25.01 24.80
CA VAL A 60 12.94 -25.93 23.73
C VAL A 60 11.72 -26.65 23.17
N ASN A 61 10.85 -27.20 24.01
CA ASN A 61 9.64 -27.90 23.54
C ASN A 61 8.66 -26.95 22.82
N SER A 62 8.56 -25.68 23.23
CA SER A 62 7.73 -24.68 22.55
C SER A 62 8.34 -24.19 21.24
N ALA A 63 9.67 -24.03 21.16
CA ALA A 63 10.37 -23.58 19.97
C ALA A 63 10.41 -24.67 18.89
N PHE A 64 10.49 -25.93 19.29
CA PHE A 64 10.50 -27.10 18.41
C PHE A 64 9.16 -27.84 18.39
N ASP A 65 8.05 -27.15 18.64
CA ASP A 65 6.73 -27.76 18.52
C ASP A 65 6.44 -28.11 17.05
N VAL A 66 6.70 -29.38 16.71
CA VAL A 66 6.51 -29.96 15.38
C VAL A 66 5.08 -29.75 14.87
N SER A 67 4.10 -29.60 15.77
CA SER A 67 2.71 -29.33 15.40
C SER A 67 2.51 -27.94 14.81
N GLN A 68 3.25 -26.93 15.27
CA GLN A 68 3.26 -25.59 14.67
C GLN A 68 3.89 -25.68 13.29
N GLN A 69 5.09 -26.23 13.17
CA GLN A 69 5.80 -26.40 11.89
C GLN A 69 4.91 -27.06 10.82
N GLN A 70 4.16 -28.10 11.19
CA GLN A 70 3.23 -28.78 10.30
C GLN A 70 2.05 -27.88 9.87
N LYS A 71 1.49 -27.08 10.77
CA LYS A 71 0.44 -26.10 10.43
C LYS A 71 0.96 -25.04 9.45
N TRP A 72 2.16 -24.51 9.69
CA TRP A 72 2.81 -23.55 8.79
C TRP A 72 3.03 -24.17 7.40
N GLN A 73 3.49 -25.42 7.32
CA GLN A 73 3.67 -26.12 6.04
C GLN A 73 2.35 -26.33 5.28
N ILE A 74 1.26 -26.70 5.97
CA ILE A 74 -0.06 -26.85 5.33
C ILE A 74 -0.57 -25.51 4.78
N GLN A 75 -0.43 -24.44 5.55
CA GLN A 75 -0.80 -23.09 5.11
C GLN A 75 0.03 -22.63 3.92
N GLU A 76 1.34 -22.87 3.95
CA GLU A 76 2.25 -22.54 2.85
C GLU A 76 1.87 -23.31 1.57
N GLN A 77 1.56 -24.61 1.68
CA GLN A 77 1.11 -25.42 0.56
C GLN A 77 -0.23 -24.93 0.00
N GLN A 78 -1.16 -24.52 0.85
CA GLN A 78 -2.45 -23.96 0.43
C GLN A 78 -2.28 -22.63 -0.31
N LEU A 79 -1.41 -21.74 0.18
CA LEU A 79 -1.08 -20.48 -0.49
C LEU A 79 -0.38 -20.72 -1.82
N LYS A 80 0.57 -21.66 -1.89
CA LYS A 80 1.22 -22.07 -3.15
C LYS A 80 0.20 -22.55 -4.18
N LEU A 81 -0.80 -23.33 -3.76
CA LEU A 81 -1.85 -23.81 -4.65
C LEU A 81 -2.76 -22.67 -5.15
N GLN A 82 -3.11 -21.71 -4.28
CA GLN A 82 -3.86 -20.52 -4.68
C GLN A 82 -3.08 -19.64 -5.67
N ILE A 83 -1.78 -19.45 -5.45
CA ILE A 83 -0.92 -18.70 -6.37
C ILE A 83 -0.89 -19.39 -7.73
N ALA A 84 -0.67 -20.71 -7.76
CA ALA A 84 -0.67 -21.47 -9.01
C ALA A 84 -2.00 -21.35 -9.77
N GLN A 85 -3.14 -21.42 -9.06
CA GLN A 85 -4.46 -21.23 -9.65
C GLN A 85 -4.62 -19.82 -10.24
N LEU A 86 -4.25 -18.77 -9.51
CA LEU A 86 -4.30 -17.40 -9.99
C LEU A 86 -3.38 -17.16 -11.19
N GLU A 87 -2.18 -17.74 -11.18
CA GLU A 87 -1.25 -17.66 -12.31
C GLU A 87 -1.81 -18.35 -13.56
N THR A 88 -2.48 -19.49 -13.42
CA THR A 88 -3.12 -20.17 -14.56
C THR A 88 -4.30 -19.37 -15.11
N ALA A 89 -5.13 -18.76 -14.25
CA ALA A 89 -6.22 -17.90 -14.67
C ALA A 89 -5.70 -16.65 -15.39
N LEU A 90 -4.67 -16.01 -14.85
CA LEU A 90 -4.04 -14.85 -15.49
C LEU A 90 -3.45 -15.20 -16.86
N LYS A 91 -2.82 -16.37 -17.01
CA LYS A 91 -2.32 -16.85 -18.31
C LYS A 91 -3.46 -17.08 -19.31
N ALA A 92 -4.59 -17.64 -18.89
CA ALA A 92 -5.77 -17.79 -19.74
C ALA A 92 -6.33 -16.43 -20.18
N ASP A 93 -6.52 -15.49 -19.25
CA ASP A 93 -6.99 -14.14 -19.55
C ASP A 93 -6.07 -13.39 -20.53
N LEU A 94 -4.75 -13.60 -20.43
CA LEU A 94 -3.78 -13.03 -21.37
C LEU A 94 -3.92 -13.59 -22.78
N VAL A 95 -4.20 -14.90 -22.91
CA VAL A 95 -4.47 -15.53 -24.21
C VAL A 95 -5.75 -14.95 -24.81
N ASP A 96 -6.84 -14.90 -24.04
CA ASP A 96 -8.12 -14.34 -24.48
C ASP A 96 -8.00 -12.88 -24.91
N LYS A 97 -7.23 -12.07 -24.15
CA LYS A 97 -6.95 -10.67 -24.51
C LYS A 97 -6.18 -10.56 -25.82
N ASN A 98 -5.21 -11.43 -26.07
CA ASN A 98 -4.46 -11.44 -27.32
C ASN A 98 -5.37 -11.83 -28.50
N GLU A 99 -6.25 -12.82 -28.33
CA GLU A 99 -7.23 -13.17 -29.36
C GLU A 99 -8.18 -12.02 -29.69
N ILE A 100 -8.65 -11.28 -28.67
CA ILE A 100 -9.48 -10.08 -28.88
C ILE A 100 -8.69 -8.99 -29.61
N LEU A 101 -7.42 -8.77 -29.24
CA LEU A 101 -6.58 -7.79 -29.93
C LEU A 101 -6.38 -8.14 -31.40
N ASP A 102 -6.19 -9.42 -31.72
CA ASP A 102 -6.03 -9.85 -33.10
C ASP A 102 -7.33 -9.76 -33.90
N LYS A 103 -8.49 -10.04 -33.29
CA LYS A 103 -9.81 -9.76 -33.89
C LYS A 103 -10.00 -8.27 -34.16
N ILE A 104 -9.64 -7.40 -33.22
CA ILE A 104 -9.73 -5.94 -33.41
C ILE A 104 -8.81 -5.47 -34.54
N LYS A 105 -7.59 -6.02 -34.67
CA LYS A 105 -6.70 -5.70 -35.80
C LYS A 105 -7.34 -6.13 -37.12
N ALA A 106 -7.86 -7.36 -37.21
CA ALA A 106 -8.52 -7.85 -38.42
C ALA A 106 -9.76 -7.00 -38.81
N GLU A 107 -10.56 -6.59 -37.83
CA GLU A 107 -11.70 -5.68 -38.07
C GLU A 107 -11.25 -4.28 -38.50
N ARG A 108 -10.13 -3.76 -37.97
CA ARG A 108 -9.55 -2.49 -38.43
C ARG A 108 -9.08 -2.57 -39.88
N ASP A 109 -8.39 -3.64 -40.25
CA ASP A 109 -7.89 -3.84 -41.62
C ASP A 109 -9.04 -3.98 -42.62
N THR A 110 -10.12 -4.68 -42.25
CA THR A 110 -11.31 -4.77 -43.11
C THR A 110 -12.04 -3.43 -43.21
N LYS A 111 -12.14 -2.68 -42.12
CA LYS A 111 -12.71 -1.32 -42.13
C LYS A 111 -11.90 -0.39 -43.02
N GLU A 112 -10.57 -0.44 -42.96
CA GLU A 112 -9.69 0.37 -43.80
C GLU A 112 -9.94 0.06 -45.29
N LYS A 113 -9.93 -1.22 -45.67
CA LYS A 113 -10.26 -1.65 -47.05
C LYS A 113 -11.63 -1.17 -47.51
N LEU A 114 -12.66 -1.31 -46.66
CA LEU A 114 -14.00 -0.80 -46.98
C LEU A 114 -14.01 0.71 -47.14
N THR A 115 -13.25 1.46 -46.33
CA THR A 115 -13.16 2.92 -46.50
C THR A 115 -12.47 3.33 -47.79
N GLU A 116 -11.44 2.58 -48.22
CA GLU A 116 -10.78 2.78 -49.51
C GLU A 116 -11.73 2.48 -50.68
N GLU A 117 -12.46 1.37 -50.61
CA GLU A 117 -13.49 1.05 -51.61
C GLU A 117 -14.60 2.09 -51.67
N ASN A 118 -15.05 2.61 -50.52
CA ASN A 118 -16.07 3.64 -50.46
C ASN A 118 -15.58 4.96 -51.09
N LYS A 119 -14.32 5.35 -50.83
CA LYS A 119 -13.69 6.48 -51.52
C LYS A 119 -13.61 6.25 -53.03
N ARG A 120 -13.21 5.06 -53.47
CA ARG A 120 -13.14 4.69 -54.89
C ARG A 120 -14.50 4.76 -55.57
N LEU A 121 -15.54 4.20 -54.95
CA LEU A 121 -16.91 4.25 -55.43
C LEU A 121 -17.44 5.69 -55.49
N HIS A 122 -17.11 6.52 -54.49
CA HIS A 122 -17.49 7.93 -54.50
C HIS A 122 -16.87 8.70 -55.66
N LEU A 123 -15.58 8.45 -55.97
CA LEU A 123 -14.92 9.02 -57.14
C LEU A 123 -15.59 8.56 -58.44
N GLN A 124 -15.89 7.27 -58.58
CA GLN A 124 -16.61 6.75 -59.76
C GLN A 124 -18.01 7.35 -59.91
N PHE A 125 -18.73 7.54 -58.79
CA PHE A 125 -20.04 8.19 -58.80
C PHE A 125 -19.95 9.65 -59.26
N LEU A 126 -18.96 10.40 -58.77
CA LEU A 126 -18.72 11.78 -59.20
C LEU A 126 -18.41 11.86 -60.70
N GLU A 127 -17.58 10.95 -61.21
CA GLU A 127 -17.23 10.88 -62.63
C GLU A 127 -18.45 10.54 -63.50
N GLN A 128 -19.24 9.53 -63.12
CA GLN A 128 -20.49 9.20 -63.81
C GLN A 128 -21.51 10.34 -63.77
N LYS A 129 -21.60 11.05 -62.64
CA LYS A 129 -22.48 12.23 -62.50
C LYS A 129 -22.05 13.34 -63.45
N GLN A 130 -20.75 13.62 -63.56
CA GLN A 130 -20.22 14.61 -64.50
C GLN A 130 -20.52 14.22 -65.95
N GLN A 131 -20.33 12.95 -66.32
CA GLN A 131 -20.68 12.45 -67.67
C GLN A 131 -22.18 12.59 -67.95
N MET A 132 -23.05 12.33 -66.97
CA MET A 132 -24.50 12.55 -67.11
C MET A 132 -24.86 14.03 -67.26
N GLU A 133 -24.20 14.93 -66.52
CA GLU A 133 -24.39 16.38 -66.66
C GLU A 133 -23.96 16.85 -68.06
N GLU A 134 -22.80 16.40 -68.55
CA GLU A 134 -22.33 16.70 -69.92
C GLU A 134 -23.29 16.18 -71.00
N LEU A 135 -23.78 14.94 -70.87
CA LEU A 135 -24.78 14.39 -71.79
C LEU A 135 -26.11 15.15 -71.70
N SER A 136 -26.53 15.53 -70.51
CA SER A 136 -27.73 16.35 -70.30
C SER A 136 -27.59 17.72 -70.97
N ASP A 137 -26.43 18.35 -70.84
CA ASP A 137 -26.17 19.66 -71.45
C ASP A 137 -26.04 19.56 -72.98
N ARG A 138 -25.46 18.48 -73.51
CA ARG A 138 -25.52 18.17 -74.96
C ARG A 138 -26.96 17.96 -75.42
N LEU A 139 -27.79 17.25 -74.66
CA LEU A 139 -29.20 17.07 -74.98
C LEU A 139 -29.97 18.40 -74.96
N LYS A 140 -29.74 19.26 -73.96
CA LYS A 140 -30.31 20.62 -73.93
C LYS A 140 -29.86 21.46 -75.12
N PHE A 141 -28.62 21.30 -75.57
CA PHE A 141 -28.10 21.97 -76.76
C PHE A 141 -28.83 21.48 -78.03
N TYR A 142 -28.95 20.17 -78.23
CA TYR A 142 -29.71 19.61 -79.37
C TYR A 142 -31.20 19.92 -79.34
N SER A 143 -31.80 20.02 -78.15
CA SER A 143 -33.19 20.45 -77.95
C SER A 143 -33.38 21.95 -78.16
N ARG A 144 -32.30 22.75 -78.18
CA ARG A 144 -32.33 24.18 -78.52
C ARG A 144 -32.09 24.43 -80.01
N GLU A 145 -31.35 23.55 -80.69
CA GLU A 145 -31.09 23.65 -82.14
C GLU A 145 -32.16 22.96 -83.00
N ASN A 146 -32.88 21.97 -82.48
CA ASN A 146 -34.06 21.41 -83.12
C ASN A 146 -35.31 21.76 -82.30
N ASP A 147 -36.23 22.53 -82.88
CA ASP A 147 -37.56 22.85 -82.35
C ASP A 147 -38.46 21.59 -82.31
N TYR A 148 -38.12 20.58 -81.51
CA TYR A 148 -39.04 19.52 -81.15
C TYR A 148 -39.32 19.60 -79.66
N ASP A 149 -40.55 19.97 -79.32
CA ASP A 149 -41.00 20.03 -77.94
C ASP A 149 -41.00 18.62 -77.34
N VAL A 150 -40.40 18.45 -76.16
CA VAL A 150 -40.34 17.16 -75.44
C VAL A 150 -41.76 16.62 -75.17
N ALA A 151 -42.74 17.52 -75.08
CA ALA A 151 -44.16 17.19 -75.03
C ALA A 151 -44.66 16.49 -76.30
N GLU A 152 -44.30 16.97 -77.50
CA GLU A 152 -44.70 16.39 -78.79
C GLU A 152 -44.09 15.00 -79.01
N LEU A 153 -42.85 14.79 -78.55
CA LEU A 153 -42.16 13.50 -78.62
C LEU A 153 -42.76 12.46 -77.67
N THR A 154 -43.18 12.91 -76.49
CA THR A 154 -43.90 12.10 -75.50
C THR A 154 -45.32 11.76 -76.00
N GLU A 155 -45.99 12.72 -76.65
CA GLU A 155 -47.31 12.53 -77.27
C GLU A 155 -47.23 11.58 -78.48
N ALA A 156 -46.17 11.67 -79.30
CA ALA A 156 -45.91 10.73 -80.39
C ALA A 156 -45.65 9.30 -79.89
N LEU A 157 -44.88 9.13 -78.80
CA LEU A 157 -44.67 7.82 -78.16
C LEU A 157 -45.97 7.25 -77.54
N LEU A 158 -46.79 8.10 -76.93
CA LEU A 158 -48.12 7.75 -76.44
C LEU A 158 -49.05 7.31 -77.57
N LEU A 159 -49.07 8.03 -78.70
CA LEU A 159 -49.86 7.66 -79.88
C LEU A 159 -49.42 6.32 -80.49
N ILE A 160 -48.12 6.00 -80.45
CA ILE A 160 -47.60 4.69 -80.86
C ILE A 160 -48.05 3.59 -79.88
N LYS A 161 -48.03 3.86 -78.57
CA LYS A 161 -48.53 2.92 -77.55
C LYS A 161 -50.04 2.66 -77.67
N THR A 162 -50.83 3.70 -77.96
CA THR A 162 -52.29 3.61 -78.15
C THR A 162 -52.66 2.94 -79.47
N ARG A 163 -51.91 3.17 -80.56
CA ARG A 163 -52.06 2.39 -81.81
C ARG A 163 -51.70 0.92 -81.62
N LYS A 164 -50.68 0.63 -80.80
CA LYS A 164 -50.26 -0.76 -80.51
C LYS A 164 -51.27 -1.50 -79.62
N SER A 165 -52.02 -0.80 -78.75
CA SER A 165 -53.11 -1.41 -77.97
C SER A 165 -54.39 -1.63 -78.78
N GLN A 166 -54.70 -0.78 -79.78
CA GLN A 166 -55.85 -0.97 -80.68
C GLN A 166 -55.65 -2.08 -81.72
N GLN A 167 -54.42 -2.53 -81.93
CA GLN A 167 -54.09 -3.65 -82.83
C GLN A 167 -54.03 -5.02 -82.12
N SER A 168 -54.29 -5.07 -80.81
CA SER A 168 -54.44 -6.30 -80.03
C SER A 168 -55.91 -6.72 -80.02
N GLY A 169 -56.26 -7.70 -80.84
CA GLY A 169 -57.63 -8.16 -81.02
C GLY A 169 -58.23 -8.95 -79.84
N ASP A 170 -59.56 -8.99 -79.90
CA ASP A 170 -60.46 -10.08 -79.50
C ASP A 170 -60.92 -10.20 -78.03
N LEU A 171 -62.19 -9.82 -77.77
CA LEU A 171 -63.03 -10.38 -76.71
C LEU A 171 -64.52 -10.31 -77.10
N GLY A 172 -64.95 -11.23 -77.98
CA GLY A 172 -66.35 -11.47 -78.32
C GLY A 172 -67.11 -12.29 -77.27
N PHE A 173 -67.46 -11.70 -76.11
CA PHE A 173 -68.27 -12.42 -75.10
C PHE A 173 -69.66 -11.81 -74.79
N LEU A 174 -70.05 -10.69 -75.38
CA LEU A 174 -71.37 -10.11 -75.13
C LEU A 174 -72.35 -10.48 -76.24
N LYS A 175 -72.84 -11.72 -76.19
CA LYS A 175 -74.08 -12.12 -76.87
C LYS A 175 -75.18 -12.24 -75.81
N GLU A 176 -76.05 -11.24 -75.77
CA GLU A 176 -77.34 -11.34 -75.07
C GLU A 176 -78.20 -12.42 -75.74
N VAL A 177 -78.83 -13.26 -74.92
CA VAL A 177 -79.89 -14.18 -75.34
C VAL A 177 -81.11 -13.88 -74.48
N GLU A 178 -82.19 -13.53 -75.16
CA GLU A 178 -83.52 -13.24 -74.63
C GLU A 178 -84.31 -14.53 -74.30
N GLU A 179 -85.12 -14.41 -73.24
CA GLU A 179 -86.42 -15.04 -72.93
C GLU A 179 -86.61 -16.57 -72.74
N GLY A 180 -87.11 -16.92 -71.54
CA GLY A 180 -87.87 -18.16 -71.28
C GLY A 180 -87.98 -18.58 -69.81
N GLY A 181 -88.90 -18.00 -69.03
CA GLY A 181 -89.38 -18.60 -67.76
C GLY A 181 -89.49 -17.65 -66.56
N SER A 182 -90.65 -17.02 -66.38
CA SER A 182 -90.89 -16.00 -65.33
C SER A 182 -90.84 -16.52 -63.88
N GLY A 183 -91.05 -17.82 -63.62
CA GLY A 183 -90.92 -18.39 -62.26
C GLY A 183 -89.47 -18.70 -61.84
N SER A 184 -88.62 -19.09 -62.79
CA SER A 184 -87.21 -19.42 -62.56
C SER A 184 -86.36 -18.16 -62.35
N THR A 185 -86.67 -17.11 -63.11
CA THR A 185 -86.00 -15.81 -63.00
C THR A 185 -86.37 -15.09 -61.71
N GLU A 186 -87.63 -15.09 -61.26
CA GLU A 186 -88.00 -14.45 -59.98
C GLU A 186 -87.40 -15.15 -58.75
N SER A 187 -87.35 -16.49 -58.70
CA SER A 187 -86.68 -17.22 -57.61
C SER A 187 -85.18 -16.93 -57.59
N SER A 188 -84.54 -16.96 -58.76
CA SER A 188 -83.12 -16.65 -58.92
C SER A 188 -82.80 -15.20 -58.53
N ILE A 189 -83.67 -14.25 -58.87
CA ILE A 189 -83.52 -12.84 -58.48
C ILE A 189 -83.67 -12.68 -56.95
N ARG A 190 -84.58 -13.43 -56.31
CA ARG A 190 -84.77 -13.37 -54.86
C ARG A 190 -83.60 -14.00 -54.10
N GLU A 191 -83.10 -15.13 -54.57
CA GLU A 191 -81.89 -15.77 -54.04
C GLU A 191 -80.66 -14.88 -54.21
N LEU A 192 -80.50 -14.26 -55.40
CA LEU A 192 -79.43 -13.30 -55.65
C LEU A 192 -79.52 -12.07 -54.74
N ARG A 193 -80.73 -11.55 -54.47
CA ARG A 193 -80.94 -10.45 -53.53
C ARG A 193 -80.64 -10.85 -52.08
N ALA A 194 -80.98 -12.08 -51.67
CA ALA A 194 -80.69 -12.59 -50.34
C ALA A 194 -79.17 -12.77 -50.14
N ALA A 195 -78.49 -13.40 -51.10
CA ALA A 195 -77.03 -13.51 -51.11
C ALA A 195 -76.37 -12.12 -51.09
N HIS A 196 -76.88 -11.16 -51.86
CA HIS A 196 -76.35 -9.81 -51.85
C HIS A 196 -76.55 -9.12 -50.49
N ALA A 197 -77.71 -9.28 -49.85
CA ALA A 197 -77.93 -8.76 -48.50
C ALA A 197 -76.99 -9.39 -47.46
N GLU A 198 -76.72 -10.69 -47.58
CA GLU A 198 -75.75 -11.40 -46.72
C GLU A 198 -74.33 -10.86 -46.92
N THR A 199 -73.88 -10.67 -48.18
CA THR A 199 -72.57 -10.08 -48.47
C THR A 199 -72.42 -8.65 -47.93
N ILE A 200 -73.48 -7.84 -47.98
CA ILE A 200 -73.49 -6.48 -47.40
C ILE A 200 -73.33 -6.57 -45.88
N GLN A 201 -74.02 -7.50 -45.23
CA GLN A 201 -73.92 -7.70 -43.78
C GLN A 201 -72.52 -8.20 -43.37
N GLU A 202 -71.90 -9.08 -44.14
CA GLU A 202 -70.52 -9.53 -43.93
C GLU A 202 -69.50 -8.39 -44.14
N LEU A 203 -69.71 -7.56 -45.17
CA LEU A 203 -68.90 -6.35 -45.38
C LEU A 203 -69.05 -5.36 -44.22
N GLU A 204 -70.23 -5.21 -43.65
CA GLU A 204 -70.45 -4.34 -42.50
C GLU A 204 -69.79 -4.90 -41.23
N LYS A 205 -69.84 -6.22 -41.00
CA LYS A 205 -69.10 -6.90 -39.92
C LYS A 205 -67.59 -6.71 -40.06
N THR A 206 -67.04 -6.94 -41.25
CA THR A 206 -65.60 -6.77 -41.50
C THR A 206 -65.16 -5.32 -41.36
N ARG A 207 -65.98 -4.35 -41.82
CA ARG A 207 -65.75 -2.92 -41.58
C ARG A 207 -65.73 -2.56 -40.09
N ASN A 208 -66.64 -3.12 -39.30
CA ASN A 208 -66.69 -2.90 -37.86
C ASN A 208 -65.45 -3.49 -37.16
N ILE A 209 -65.03 -4.70 -37.54
CA ILE A 209 -63.80 -5.32 -37.02
C ILE A 209 -62.57 -4.48 -37.39
N LEU A 210 -62.45 -4.03 -38.63
CA LEU A 210 -61.34 -3.18 -39.07
C LEU A 210 -61.30 -1.83 -38.33
N SER A 211 -62.47 -1.23 -38.07
CA SER A 211 -62.58 -0.01 -37.26
C SER A 211 -62.09 -0.23 -35.83
N MET A 212 -62.43 -1.37 -35.22
CA MET A 212 -61.95 -1.75 -33.89
C MET A 212 -60.45 -2.02 -33.88
N GLU A 213 -59.93 -2.76 -34.87
CA GLU A 213 -58.49 -3.03 -35.01
C GLU A 213 -57.70 -1.73 -35.19
N SER A 214 -58.18 -0.80 -36.02
CA SER A 214 -57.55 0.52 -36.17
C SER A 214 -57.50 1.31 -34.86
N LYS A 215 -58.56 1.25 -34.04
CA LYS A 215 -58.57 1.88 -32.70
C LYS A 215 -57.58 1.21 -31.76
N ILE A 216 -57.54 -0.12 -31.75
CA ILE A 216 -56.61 -0.91 -30.93
C ILE A 216 -55.16 -0.57 -31.32
N SER A 217 -54.84 -0.59 -32.61
CA SER A 217 -53.51 -0.26 -33.15
C SER A 217 -53.10 1.19 -32.85
N LYS A 218 -54.04 2.15 -32.85
CA LYS A 218 -53.78 3.52 -32.39
C LYS A 218 -53.46 3.60 -30.90
N ASN A 219 -54.20 2.88 -30.05
CA ASN A 219 -53.96 2.86 -28.61
C ASN A 219 -52.61 2.22 -28.28
N TYR A 220 -52.27 1.09 -28.91
CA TYR A 220 -50.97 0.45 -28.74
C TYR A 220 -49.82 1.37 -29.17
N LYS A 221 -49.99 2.11 -30.26
CA LYS A 221 -49.00 3.11 -30.69
C LYS A 221 -48.81 4.20 -29.63
N ALA A 222 -49.89 4.73 -29.07
CA ALA A 222 -49.82 5.75 -28.02
C ALA A 222 -49.17 5.22 -26.74
N GLU A 223 -49.45 3.98 -26.35
CA GLU A 223 -48.84 3.34 -25.18
C GLU A 223 -47.34 3.09 -25.41
N LEU A 224 -46.95 2.64 -26.62
CA LEU A 224 -45.55 2.49 -27.00
C LEU A 224 -44.81 3.84 -26.95
N ASP A 225 -45.40 4.90 -27.47
CA ASP A 225 -44.82 6.24 -27.44
C ASP A 225 -44.66 6.74 -25.99
N ALA A 226 -45.63 6.48 -25.11
CA ALA A 226 -45.55 6.83 -23.69
C ALA A 226 -44.44 6.05 -22.96
N VAL A 227 -44.30 4.74 -23.23
CA VAL A 227 -43.22 3.91 -22.67
C VAL A 227 -41.85 4.37 -23.18
N LEU A 228 -41.74 4.72 -24.47
CA LEU A 228 -40.50 5.25 -25.04
C LEU A 228 -40.11 6.60 -24.40
N GLN A 229 -41.08 7.49 -24.18
CA GLN A 229 -40.83 8.76 -23.48
C GLN A 229 -40.36 8.53 -22.04
N LYS A 230 -41.00 7.63 -21.30
CA LYS A 230 -40.61 7.29 -19.93
C LYS A 230 -39.21 6.67 -19.85
N MET A 231 -38.90 5.73 -20.76
CA MET A 231 -37.56 5.15 -20.85
C MET A 231 -36.51 6.23 -21.14
N ASN A 232 -36.81 7.19 -22.01
CA ASN A 232 -35.90 8.29 -22.31
C ASN A 232 -35.72 9.24 -21.12
N SER A 233 -36.78 9.58 -20.37
CA SER A 233 -36.67 10.40 -19.15
C SER A 233 -35.81 9.70 -18.10
N ASP A 234 -36.06 8.42 -17.84
CA ASP A 234 -35.31 7.64 -16.86
C ASP A 234 -33.83 7.55 -17.26
N LYS A 235 -33.54 7.32 -18.55
CA LYS A 235 -32.18 7.30 -19.08
C LYS A 235 -31.44 8.62 -18.85
N VAL A 236 -32.11 9.76 -19.03
CA VAL A 236 -31.53 11.09 -18.76
C VAL A 236 -31.27 11.26 -17.26
N GLU A 237 -32.22 10.88 -16.40
CA GLU A 237 -32.03 10.96 -14.94
C GLU A 237 -30.86 10.12 -14.44
N TYR A 238 -30.74 8.87 -14.92
CA TYR A 238 -29.63 7.99 -14.54
C TYR A 238 -28.29 8.53 -15.04
N LYS A 239 -28.22 9.07 -16.26
CA LYS A 239 -27.02 9.74 -16.77
C LYS A 239 -26.61 10.91 -15.87
N GLN A 240 -27.56 11.77 -15.47
CA GLN A 240 -27.26 12.87 -14.56
C GLN A 240 -26.81 12.38 -13.17
N LYS A 241 -27.42 11.32 -12.63
CA LYS A 241 -26.98 10.72 -11.35
C LYS A 241 -25.55 10.19 -11.45
N LEU A 242 -25.21 9.53 -12.54
CA LEU A 242 -23.86 9.03 -12.82
C LEU A 242 -22.84 10.18 -12.89
N GLU A 243 -23.18 11.26 -13.59
CA GLU A 243 -22.33 12.44 -13.72
C GLU A 243 -22.08 13.14 -12.37
N ARG A 244 -23.11 13.28 -11.53
CA ARG A 244 -22.96 13.81 -10.16
C ARG A 244 -22.04 12.93 -9.31
N GLN A 245 -22.14 11.60 -9.43
CA GLN A 245 -21.26 10.67 -8.71
C GLN A 245 -19.82 10.76 -9.20
N ALA A 246 -19.59 10.90 -10.51
CA ALA A 246 -18.27 11.10 -11.09
C ALA A 246 -17.62 12.39 -10.56
N GLN A 247 -18.35 13.50 -10.55
CA GLN A 247 -17.88 14.78 -9.98
C GLN A 247 -17.54 14.64 -8.48
N LEU A 248 -18.34 13.89 -7.72
CA LEU A 248 -18.06 13.62 -6.31
C LEU A 248 -16.78 12.77 -6.13
N LEU A 249 -16.54 11.81 -7.01
CA LEU A 249 -15.30 11.03 -7.01
C LEU A 249 -14.10 11.89 -7.38
N ASP A 250 -14.22 12.79 -8.35
CA ASP A 250 -13.15 13.71 -8.74
C ASP A 250 -12.78 14.66 -7.60
N THR A 251 -13.78 15.23 -6.91
CA THR A 251 -13.55 16.10 -5.74
C THR A 251 -12.90 15.33 -4.58
N LYS A 252 -13.31 14.07 -4.32
CA LYS A 252 -12.67 13.20 -3.33
C LYS A 252 -11.23 12.87 -3.71
N THR A 253 -11.00 12.48 -4.96
CA THR A 253 -9.66 12.19 -5.50
C THR A 253 -8.75 13.41 -5.39
N ALA A 254 -9.25 14.60 -5.71
CA ALA A 254 -8.51 15.86 -5.57
C ALA A 254 -8.17 16.15 -4.09
N LYS A 255 -9.09 15.91 -3.16
CA LYS A 255 -8.85 16.04 -1.72
C LYS A 255 -7.81 15.04 -1.22
N ILE A 256 -7.90 13.77 -1.65
CA ILE A 256 -6.90 12.73 -1.33
C ILE A 256 -5.53 13.17 -1.83
N LYS A 257 -5.41 13.57 -3.11
CA LYS A 257 -4.14 14.08 -3.67
C LYS A 257 -3.59 15.27 -2.88
N LYS A 258 -4.45 16.18 -2.41
CA LYS A 258 -4.06 17.32 -1.58
C LYS A 258 -3.54 16.86 -0.20
N LEU A 259 -4.23 15.92 0.45
CA LEU A 259 -3.81 15.37 1.74
C LEU A 259 -2.53 14.55 1.62
N GLU A 260 -2.38 13.77 0.55
CA GLU A 260 -1.15 13.03 0.24
C GLU A 260 0.02 13.97 -0.10
N ALA A 261 -0.25 15.09 -0.76
CA ALA A 261 0.76 16.14 -0.95
C ALA A 261 1.17 16.74 0.40
N GLN A 262 0.21 17.10 1.26
CA GLN A 262 0.48 17.60 2.60
C GLN A 262 1.25 16.58 3.45
N LEU A 263 0.90 15.29 3.40
CA LEU A 263 1.64 14.24 4.11
C LEU A 263 3.05 14.04 3.56
N ARG A 264 3.25 14.16 2.25
CA ARG A 264 4.59 14.16 1.64
C ARG A 264 5.41 15.37 2.07
N ASP A 265 4.78 16.54 2.09
CA ASP A 265 5.42 17.78 2.52
C ASP A 265 5.80 17.69 4.01
N ILE A 266 4.93 17.09 4.84
CA ILE A 266 5.15 16.87 6.28
C ILE A 266 6.22 15.81 6.56
N ALA A 267 6.22 14.72 5.80
CA ALA A 267 7.20 13.65 5.97
C ALA A 267 8.61 14.05 5.47
N TYR A 268 8.73 15.07 4.61
CA TYR A 268 9.98 15.42 3.92
C TYR A 268 10.30 16.92 3.77
N GLY A 269 9.62 17.83 4.48
CA GLY A 269 9.91 19.26 4.53
C GLY A 269 10.55 19.86 3.28
N THR A 270 9.84 19.96 2.15
CA THR A 270 10.20 20.71 0.92
C THR A 270 11.64 20.67 0.36
N LYS A 271 12.52 19.72 0.72
CA LYS A 271 13.86 19.64 0.09
C LYS A 271 14.34 18.21 -0.03
N THR A 272 14.55 17.77 -1.28
CA THR A 272 15.69 16.91 -1.57
C THR A 272 16.93 17.61 -1.01
N TYR A 273 17.44 17.11 0.12
CA TYR A 273 18.61 17.68 0.77
C TYR A 273 19.84 17.36 -0.09
N VAL A 274 20.11 18.21 -1.09
CA VAL A 274 21.44 18.34 -1.69
C VAL A 274 22.21 19.25 -0.75
N PHE A 275 22.97 18.66 0.17
CA PHE A 275 23.90 19.41 0.99
C PHE A 275 24.92 20.10 0.08
N LYS A 276 25.08 21.42 0.22
CA LYS A 276 26.33 22.08 -0.11
C LYS A 276 27.08 22.27 1.21
N PRO A 277 28.32 21.79 1.33
CA PRO A 277 29.13 22.05 2.52
C PRO A 277 29.40 23.54 2.62
N ASP A 278 29.04 24.15 3.75
CA ASP A 278 29.72 25.38 4.17
C ASP A 278 31.14 24.97 4.57
N VAL A 279 32.09 25.37 3.72
CA VAL A 279 33.51 25.24 3.94
C VAL A 279 33.93 26.32 4.93
N THR A 280 33.94 25.95 6.21
CA THR A 280 34.91 26.44 7.20
C THR A 280 34.98 25.38 8.29
N ASP A 281 35.88 24.44 8.14
CA ASP A 281 36.97 24.23 9.09
C ASP A 281 37.90 23.14 8.53
N GLU A 282 39.17 23.50 8.48
CA GLU A 282 40.30 22.69 8.03
C GLU A 282 40.47 21.50 8.99
N ASP A 283 40.28 20.28 8.49
CA ASP A 283 41.24 19.16 8.53
C ASP A 283 40.55 17.78 8.44
N GLU A 284 40.99 17.04 7.41
CA GLU A 284 41.10 15.57 7.26
C GLU A 284 39.82 14.72 7.51
N SER A 285 39.24 14.00 6.56
CA SER A 285 39.76 13.33 5.36
C SER A 285 38.58 13.00 4.43
N GLU A 286 38.75 13.29 3.13
CA GLU A 286 37.92 12.71 2.08
C GLU A 286 38.09 11.18 2.07
N GLU A 287 36.99 10.43 2.13
CA GLU A 287 36.71 9.22 1.33
C GLU A 287 35.42 8.54 1.84
N PHE A 288 34.56 8.13 0.90
CA PHE A 288 33.20 7.59 1.05
C PHE A 288 32.05 8.60 1.16
N ASP A 289 31.89 9.40 0.10
CA ASP A 289 30.57 9.84 -0.36
C ASP A 289 30.13 8.95 -1.54
N GLU A 290 30.02 7.63 -1.28
CA GLU A 290 29.05 6.85 -2.06
C GLU A 290 27.69 7.41 -1.66
N THR A 291 26.95 7.93 -2.64
CA THR A 291 25.57 8.40 -2.47
C THR A 291 24.72 7.28 -1.88
N LEU A 292 24.69 7.17 -0.55
CA LEU A 292 23.82 6.27 0.18
C LEU A 292 22.39 6.62 -0.22
N HIS A 293 21.80 5.78 -1.06
CA HIS A 293 20.42 5.89 -1.49
C HIS A 293 19.52 5.48 -0.33
N LEU A 294 19.15 6.45 0.51
CA LEU A 294 18.13 6.24 1.54
C LEU A 294 16.78 6.03 0.86
N GLU A 295 16.07 4.98 1.25
CA GLU A 295 14.71 4.74 0.77
C GLU A 295 13.73 5.75 1.38
N ARG A 296 12.50 5.77 0.85
CA ARG A 296 11.44 6.64 1.37
C ARG A 296 11.12 6.26 2.81
N GLY A 297 11.50 7.13 3.73
CA GLY A 297 11.17 7.04 5.16
C GLY A 297 12.39 6.66 5.99
N GLU A 298 13.55 6.53 5.36
CA GLU A 298 14.80 6.24 6.03
C GLU A 298 15.59 7.52 6.35
N ASN A 299 16.40 7.44 7.39
CA ASN A 299 17.35 8.47 7.79
C ASN A 299 18.68 7.81 8.17
N LEU A 300 19.77 8.56 8.10
CA LEU A 300 21.08 8.11 8.54
C LEU A 300 21.41 8.77 9.88
N LEU A 301 21.55 7.97 10.93
CA LEU A 301 22.06 8.40 12.23
C LEU A 301 23.55 8.12 12.31
N GLU A 302 24.31 9.16 12.65
CA GLU A 302 25.74 9.11 12.88
C GLU A 302 26.00 9.30 14.37
N LEU A 303 26.74 8.38 14.99
CA LEU A 303 27.21 8.45 16.37
C LEU A 303 28.73 8.35 16.36
N GLN A 304 29.41 9.41 16.80
CA GLN A 304 30.86 9.39 16.97
C GLN A 304 31.24 9.40 18.44
N MET A 305 32.13 8.48 18.80
CA MET A 305 32.84 8.49 20.06
C MET A 305 34.13 9.30 19.87
N VAL A 306 34.17 10.51 20.43
CA VAL A 306 35.26 11.46 20.21
C VAL A 306 36.48 11.03 21.02
N GLY A 307 36.29 10.83 22.32
CA GLY A 307 37.35 10.46 23.25
C GLY A 307 36.83 10.28 24.67
N ALA A 308 37.72 9.92 25.59
CA ALA A 308 37.40 9.83 27.01
C ALA A 308 38.36 10.65 27.86
N THR A 309 37.88 11.08 29.02
CA THR A 309 38.68 11.74 30.06
C THR A 309 38.59 10.92 31.34
N LEU A 310 39.71 10.38 31.80
CA LEU A 310 39.80 9.58 33.02
C LEU A 310 40.08 10.46 34.24
N THR A 311 39.42 10.16 35.37
CA THR A 311 39.71 10.86 36.62
C THR A 311 41.06 10.43 37.20
N PRO A 312 41.76 11.30 37.95
CA PRO A 312 43.01 10.93 38.63
C PRO A 312 42.85 9.71 39.54
N SER A 313 41.75 9.63 40.30
CA SER A 313 41.45 8.48 41.17
C SER A 313 41.24 7.17 40.40
N ALA A 314 40.67 7.23 39.19
CA ALA A 314 40.56 6.06 38.33
C ALA A 314 41.93 5.56 37.87
N LEU A 315 42.83 6.47 37.48
CA LEU A 315 44.19 6.14 37.06
C LEU A 315 45.04 5.56 38.20
N GLU A 316 44.89 6.09 39.41
CA GLU A 316 45.53 5.54 40.61
C GLU A 316 45.05 4.11 40.88
N ALA A 317 43.75 3.84 40.78
CA ALA A 317 43.19 2.49 40.95
C ALA A 317 43.57 1.53 39.81
N LEU A 318 43.75 2.06 38.59
CA LEU A 318 44.21 1.29 37.44
C LEU A 318 45.66 0.84 37.59
N GLY A 319 46.47 1.57 38.36
CA GLY A 319 47.91 1.33 38.52
C GLY A 319 48.72 1.64 37.26
N ASP A 320 48.11 2.31 36.28
CA ASP A 320 48.65 2.61 34.96
C ASP A 320 48.38 4.08 34.62
N GLY A 321 49.44 4.83 34.32
CA GLY A 321 49.36 6.26 34.00
C GLY A 321 48.83 6.53 32.60
N GLU A 322 48.95 5.57 31.69
CA GLU A 322 48.53 5.67 30.29
C GLU A 322 47.83 4.37 29.85
N PRO A 323 46.63 4.09 30.36
CA PRO A 323 45.93 2.85 30.06
C PRO A 323 45.53 2.78 28.58
N SER A 324 45.62 1.58 28.00
CA SER A 324 45.04 1.25 26.70
C SER A 324 43.54 0.99 26.85
N THR A 325 42.70 1.82 26.24
CA THR A 325 41.25 1.77 26.44
C THR A 325 40.47 1.73 25.14
N PHE A 326 39.24 1.23 25.20
CA PHE A 326 38.26 1.27 24.11
C PHE A 326 36.84 1.29 24.68
N CYS A 327 35.88 1.79 23.90
CA CYS A 327 34.47 1.86 24.26
C CYS A 327 33.64 0.86 23.46
N THR A 328 32.64 0.25 24.09
CA THR A 328 31.61 -0.53 23.41
C THR A 328 30.23 0.06 23.64
N TYR A 329 29.37 -0.01 22.62
CA TYR A 329 28.00 0.50 22.66
C TYR A 329 27.12 -0.20 21.64
N SER A 330 25.83 -0.33 21.96
CA SER A 330 24.81 -0.86 21.07
C SER A 330 23.69 0.16 20.89
N PHE A 331 23.27 0.35 19.65
CA PHE A 331 22.24 1.33 19.29
C PHE A 331 21.06 0.63 18.63
N TYR A 332 19.86 0.89 19.16
CA TYR A 332 18.60 0.42 18.59
C TYR A 332 18.59 -1.10 18.31
N LEU A 333 18.28 -1.51 17.08
CA LEU A 333 18.23 -2.91 16.62
C LEU A 333 19.55 -3.39 15.99
N PHE A 334 20.63 -2.62 16.13
CA PHE A 334 21.93 -2.93 15.53
C PHE A 334 22.85 -3.70 16.49
N GLU A 335 23.87 -4.32 15.90
CA GLU A 335 24.90 -5.04 16.64
C GLU A 335 25.77 -4.11 17.50
N LEU A 336 26.49 -4.73 18.44
CA LEU A 336 27.45 -4.04 19.31
C LEU A 336 28.63 -3.52 18.48
N HIS A 337 28.96 -2.24 18.64
CA HIS A 337 30.16 -1.64 18.08
C HIS A 337 31.23 -1.41 19.14
N SER A 338 32.48 -1.36 18.68
CA SER A 338 33.66 -1.07 19.49
C SER A 338 34.51 -0.01 18.81
N THR A 339 35.04 0.93 19.60
CA THR A 339 36.07 1.86 19.12
C THR A 339 37.41 1.14 18.97
N PRO A 340 38.37 1.70 18.18
CA PRO A 340 39.75 1.24 18.23
C PRO A 340 40.35 1.45 19.64
N VAL A 341 41.35 0.63 19.96
CA VAL A 341 42.07 0.72 21.24
C VAL A 341 43.07 1.86 21.16
N VAL A 342 43.03 2.76 22.14
CA VAL A 342 43.91 3.94 22.22
C VAL A 342 44.53 4.02 23.60
N THR A 343 45.85 4.21 23.63
CA THR A 343 46.65 4.34 24.85
C THR A 343 46.79 5.81 25.24
N GLY A 344 46.51 6.12 26.51
CA GLY A 344 46.77 7.45 27.06
C GLY A 344 45.77 7.86 28.14
N ARG A 345 46.07 9.00 28.77
CA ARG A 345 45.25 9.57 29.86
C ARG A 345 43.95 10.22 29.37
N GLN A 346 43.96 10.71 28.13
CA GLN A 346 42.83 11.29 27.41
C GLN A 346 42.77 10.69 25.99
N PRO A 347 42.33 9.42 25.85
CA PRO A 347 42.28 8.74 24.57
C PRO A 347 41.31 9.44 23.62
N LYS A 348 41.76 9.69 22.38
CA LYS A 348 40.92 10.18 21.28
C LYS A 348 40.62 9.03 20.34
N TYR A 349 39.37 8.59 20.29
CA TYR A 349 38.96 7.44 19.48
C TYR A 349 38.62 7.83 18.04
N GLY A 350 37.95 8.98 17.84
CA GLY A 350 37.56 9.48 16.52
C GLY A 350 36.69 8.52 15.69
N PHE A 351 36.00 7.57 16.32
CA PHE A 351 35.30 6.49 15.61
C PHE A 351 33.82 6.81 15.42
N THR A 352 33.37 6.83 14.15
CA THR A 352 31.99 7.15 13.77
C THR A 352 31.25 5.90 13.29
N SER A 353 30.18 5.54 13.99
CA SER A 353 29.20 4.56 13.52
C SER A 353 28.07 5.22 12.75
N LYS A 354 27.63 4.58 11.67
CA LYS A 354 26.56 5.04 10.77
C LYS A 354 25.45 4.01 10.73
N TYR A 355 24.20 4.44 10.95
CA TYR A 355 23.03 3.57 11.06
C TYR A 355 21.89 4.06 10.15
N VAL A 356 21.46 3.23 9.20
CA VAL A 356 20.28 3.51 8.37
C VAL A 356 19.03 3.07 9.13
N VAL A 357 18.17 4.02 9.50
CA VAL A 357 17.00 3.80 10.34
C VAL A 357 15.72 4.22 9.63
N SER A 358 14.68 3.39 9.71
CA SER A 358 13.33 3.77 9.29
C SER A 358 12.72 4.70 10.33
N VAL A 359 12.25 5.87 9.91
CA VAL A 359 11.62 6.88 10.76
C VAL A 359 10.16 6.51 11.00
N ASP A 360 9.95 5.51 11.85
CA ASP A 360 8.64 5.08 12.31
C ASP A 360 8.35 5.52 13.75
N GLU A 361 7.14 5.21 14.23
CA GLU A 361 6.74 5.56 15.60
C GLU A 361 7.60 4.85 16.65
N ARG A 362 8.10 3.64 16.36
CA ARG A 362 8.92 2.85 17.30
C ARG A 362 10.30 3.48 17.46
N PHE A 363 10.89 3.95 16.37
CA PHE A 363 12.16 4.65 16.39
C PHE A 363 12.06 5.97 17.15
N LEU A 364 11.00 6.76 16.92
CA LEU A 364 10.77 8.01 17.65
C LEU A 364 10.55 7.77 19.16
N ASP A 365 9.83 6.70 19.52
CA ASP A 365 9.66 6.30 20.92
C ASP A 365 10.97 5.86 21.57
N TYR A 366 11.81 5.12 20.84
CA TYR A 366 13.15 4.75 21.29
C TYR A 366 14.04 5.98 21.55
N LEU A 367 14.08 6.94 20.62
CA LEU A 367 14.84 8.18 20.81
C LEU A 367 14.37 8.99 22.03
N ASN A 368 13.06 8.94 22.33
CA ASN A 368 12.46 9.71 23.42
C ASN A 368 12.65 9.04 24.79
N ARG A 369 12.49 7.71 24.88
CA ARG A 369 12.43 6.99 26.17
C ARG A 369 13.72 6.26 26.53
N CYS A 370 14.50 5.84 25.54
CA CYS A 370 15.65 4.97 25.76
C CYS A 370 16.98 5.74 25.77
N SER A 371 18.01 5.08 26.27
CA SER A 371 19.40 5.55 26.26
C SER A 371 20.32 4.45 25.73
N VAL A 372 21.45 4.87 25.16
CA VAL A 372 22.52 3.95 24.73
C VAL A 372 23.47 3.75 25.91
N THR A 373 23.74 2.50 26.25
CA THR A 373 24.76 2.18 27.27
C THR A 373 26.12 2.20 26.61
N VAL A 374 27.02 3.03 27.12
CA VAL A 374 28.42 3.09 26.72
C VAL A 374 29.25 2.49 27.83
N GLU A 375 30.08 1.50 27.50
CA GLU A 375 30.99 0.86 28.43
C GLU A 375 32.43 1.17 28.03
N LEU A 376 33.24 1.59 29.00
CA LEU A 376 34.66 1.82 28.83
C LEU A 376 35.45 0.63 29.37
N HIS A 377 36.33 0.08 28.55
CA HIS A 377 37.17 -1.06 28.88
C HIS A 377 38.64 -0.70 28.82
N GLN A 378 39.44 -1.37 29.65
CA GLN A 378 40.90 -1.39 29.52
C GLN A 378 41.32 -2.70 28.83
N ALA A 379 42.12 -2.58 27.79
CA ALA A 379 42.76 -3.72 27.13
C ALA A 379 44.02 -4.13 27.91
N LEU A 380 44.10 -5.40 28.28
CA LEU A 380 45.20 -6.03 29.02
C LEU A 380 45.83 -7.13 28.15
N GLY A 381 46.31 -6.75 26.96
CA GLY A 381 46.87 -7.69 25.99
C GLY A 381 45.77 -8.52 25.31
N LEU A 382 45.58 -9.78 25.74
CA LEU A 382 44.57 -10.69 25.19
C LEU A 382 43.23 -10.66 25.95
N ASP A 383 43.23 -10.12 27.17
CA ASP A 383 42.04 -9.94 28.00
C ASP A 383 41.65 -8.46 28.05
N TRP A 384 40.43 -8.19 28.53
CA TRP A 384 39.95 -6.84 28.82
C TRP A 384 39.20 -6.82 30.14
N ARG A 385 39.15 -5.65 30.77
CA ARG A 385 38.31 -5.40 31.95
C ARG A 385 37.46 -4.16 31.76
N THR A 386 36.20 -4.23 32.19
CA THR A 386 35.28 -3.09 32.15
C THR A 386 35.55 -2.16 33.31
N LEU A 387 35.91 -0.92 33.00
CA LEU A 387 36.22 0.12 33.98
C LEU A 387 34.93 0.75 34.51
N GLY A 388 34.01 1.08 33.62
CA GLY A 388 32.75 1.69 33.98
C GLY A 388 31.79 1.79 32.82
N SER A 389 30.54 2.13 33.13
CA SER A 389 29.48 2.31 32.15
C SER A 389 28.71 3.61 32.38
N GLY A 390 28.10 4.12 31.32
CA GLY A 390 27.33 5.36 31.33
C GLY A 390 26.17 5.33 30.34
N GLN A 391 25.18 6.19 30.56
CA GLN A 391 23.97 6.26 29.74
C GLN A 391 23.98 7.52 28.87
N LEU A 392 24.02 7.31 27.56
CA LEU A 392 23.93 8.33 26.53
C LEU A 392 22.45 8.57 26.19
N ARG A 393 21.97 9.79 26.44
CA ARG A 393 20.57 10.14 26.20
C ARG A 393 20.36 10.58 24.75
N LEU A 394 19.34 10.00 24.11
CA LEU A 394 19.04 10.26 22.69
C LEU A 394 18.01 11.37 22.49
N HIS A 395 17.29 11.79 23.53
CA HIS A 395 16.22 12.80 23.44
C HIS A 395 16.69 14.13 22.84
N GLN A 396 17.99 14.45 22.95
CA GLN A 396 18.56 15.69 22.43
C GLN A 396 18.46 15.77 20.89
N LEU A 397 18.44 14.62 20.20
CA LEU A 397 18.18 14.55 18.75
C LEU A 397 16.75 14.95 18.37
N LEU A 398 15.82 14.96 19.34
CA LEU A 398 14.44 15.41 19.15
C LEU A 398 14.26 16.90 19.48
N GLU A 399 15.30 17.59 19.91
CA GLU A 399 15.23 19.00 20.33
C GLU A 399 16.03 19.93 19.43
N GLN A 400 17.18 19.46 18.93
CA GLN A 400 18.12 20.26 18.15
C GLN A 400 18.34 19.65 16.77
N ASP A 401 18.33 20.51 15.74
CA ASP A 401 18.73 20.13 14.39
C ASP A 401 20.25 20.20 14.26
N GLY A 402 20.87 19.22 13.60
CA GLY A 402 22.30 19.19 13.32
C GLY A 402 23.11 18.27 14.23
N ARG A 403 24.38 18.62 14.48
CA ARG A 403 25.30 17.82 15.30
C ARG A 403 25.14 18.18 16.77
N VAL A 404 24.63 17.24 17.55
CA VAL A 404 24.45 17.35 19.00
C VAL A 404 25.68 16.79 19.68
N HIS A 405 26.34 17.59 20.51
CA HIS A 405 27.49 17.15 21.30
C HIS A 405 27.05 16.87 22.73
N GLY A 406 27.65 15.86 23.35
CA GLY A 406 27.38 15.51 24.73
C GLY A 406 28.54 14.80 25.39
N THR A 407 28.43 14.66 26.71
CA THR A 407 29.42 13.98 27.53
C THR A 407 28.69 13.00 28.44
N VAL A 408 29.10 11.74 28.40
CA VAL A 408 28.55 10.66 29.22
C VAL A 408 29.45 10.45 30.45
N PRO A 409 28.97 10.69 31.67
CA PRO A 409 29.73 10.32 32.87
C PRO A 409 29.75 8.80 33.04
N LEU A 410 30.92 8.25 33.35
CA LEU A 410 31.14 6.82 33.56
C LEU A 410 31.15 6.48 35.06
N VAL A 411 30.30 5.53 35.42
CA VAL A 411 30.22 4.98 36.78
C VAL A 411 31.00 3.68 36.82
N GLY A 412 31.88 3.55 37.80
CA GLY A 412 32.76 2.38 37.90
C GLY A 412 32.03 1.12 38.33
N THR A 413 32.50 -0.02 37.83
CA THR A 413 32.01 -1.36 38.17
C THR A 413 32.52 -1.84 39.53
N SER A 414 33.68 -1.32 39.99
CA SER A 414 34.28 -1.62 41.29
C SER A 414 33.87 -0.62 42.36
N ALA A 415 33.70 -1.09 43.61
CA ALA A 415 33.35 -0.25 44.77
C ALA A 415 34.43 0.81 45.11
N GLU A 416 35.66 0.62 44.62
CA GLU A 416 36.82 1.47 44.91
C GLU A 416 36.80 2.80 44.13
N VAL A 417 36.23 2.81 42.93
CA VAL A 417 36.16 4.01 42.06
C VAL A 417 34.73 4.21 41.58
N ARG A 418 33.99 5.08 42.25
CA ARG A 418 32.60 5.37 41.88
C ARG A 418 32.50 6.19 40.59
N SER A 419 33.50 7.02 40.28
CA SER A 419 33.54 7.86 39.08
C SER A 419 34.84 7.63 38.31
N VAL A 420 34.72 6.98 37.16
CA VAL A 420 35.87 6.57 36.33
C VAL A 420 36.33 7.73 35.44
N GLY A 421 35.38 8.53 34.95
CA GLY A 421 35.67 9.55 33.96
C GLY A 421 34.42 9.94 33.18
N SER A 422 34.63 10.47 31.99
CA SER A 422 33.56 10.74 31.04
C SER A 422 33.97 10.43 29.61
N VAL A 423 33.00 10.17 28.74
CA VAL A 423 33.19 9.95 27.31
C VAL A 423 32.49 11.04 26.52
N ASP A 424 33.22 11.72 25.65
CA ASP A 424 32.68 12.75 24.77
C ASP A 424 32.20 12.12 23.47
N TYR A 425 31.01 12.54 23.04
CA TYR A 425 30.36 12.01 21.84
C TYR A 425 29.67 13.13 21.07
N TRP A 426 29.35 12.84 19.82
CA TRP A 426 28.31 13.57 19.11
C TRP A 426 27.39 12.65 18.33
N LEU A 427 26.16 13.12 18.15
CA LEU A 427 25.11 12.48 17.38
C LEU A 427 24.65 13.42 16.27
N ARG A 428 24.27 12.86 15.12
CA ARG A 428 23.65 13.63 14.04
C ARG A 428 22.67 12.76 13.27
N LEU A 429 21.54 13.36 12.88
CA LEU A 429 20.69 12.83 11.83
C LEU A 429 21.01 13.54 10.52
N ARG A 430 21.19 12.79 9.43
CA ARG A 430 21.52 13.36 8.11
C ARG A 430 20.37 14.22 7.58
N ILE A 431 19.13 13.79 7.78
CA ILE A 431 17.92 14.51 7.38
C ILE A 431 17.25 15.09 8.65
N PRO A 432 17.06 16.43 8.75
CA PRO A 432 16.33 17.03 9.87
C PRO A 432 14.87 16.55 9.89
N MET A 433 14.35 16.18 11.06
CA MET A 433 13.00 15.62 11.21
C MET A 433 12.04 16.57 11.94
N THR A 434 12.23 17.88 11.79
CA THR A 434 11.57 18.92 12.60
C THR A 434 10.04 18.79 12.63
N GLU A 435 9.40 18.52 11.50
CA GLU A 435 7.93 18.37 11.42
C GLU A 435 7.43 17.03 11.97
N THR A 436 8.12 15.93 11.68
CA THR A 436 7.82 14.60 12.22
C THR A 436 7.94 14.59 13.75
N ILE A 437 8.99 15.20 14.28
CA ILE A 437 9.22 15.37 15.72
C ILE A 437 8.12 16.23 16.35
N ARG A 438 7.72 17.33 15.70
CA ARG A 438 6.62 18.19 16.19
C ARG A 438 5.32 17.39 16.33
N LEU A 439 4.94 16.65 15.28
CA LEU A 439 3.73 15.83 15.29
C LEU A 439 3.80 14.70 16.32
N TYR A 440 4.97 14.07 16.49
CA TYR A 440 5.18 13.08 17.53
C TYR A 440 4.99 13.70 18.92
N LYS A 441 5.54 14.89 19.19
CA LYS A 441 5.33 15.60 20.46
C LYS A 441 3.86 15.97 20.69
N GLU A 442 3.16 16.44 19.67
CA GLU A 442 1.71 16.73 19.73
C GLU A 442 0.89 15.46 20.01
N LYS A 443 1.25 14.32 19.40
CA LYS A 443 0.61 13.04 19.66
C LYS A 443 0.86 12.54 21.08
N VAL A 444 2.12 12.55 21.55
CA VAL A 444 2.48 12.10 22.90
C VAL A 444 1.80 12.96 23.96
N THR A 445 1.75 14.28 23.75
CA THR A 445 1.03 15.18 24.67
C THR A 445 -0.47 14.92 24.65
N ALA A 446 -1.10 14.77 23.48
CA ALA A 446 -2.52 14.42 23.38
C ALA A 446 -2.86 13.09 24.07
N VAL A 447 -2.03 12.06 23.90
CA VAL A 447 -2.20 10.76 24.57
C VAL A 447 -2.09 10.92 26.09
N SER A 448 -1.12 11.72 26.58
CA SER A 448 -0.98 12.02 28.01
C SER A 448 -2.20 12.71 28.59
N TYR A 449 -2.82 13.65 27.85
CA TYR A 449 -4.05 14.32 28.29
C TYR A 449 -5.24 13.36 28.33
N ILE A 450 -5.37 12.46 27.35
CA ILE A 450 -6.43 11.44 27.33
C ILE A 450 -6.26 10.45 28.48
N SER A 451 -5.03 9.99 28.75
CA SER A 451 -4.78 9.08 29.88
C SER A 451 -5.07 9.74 31.23
N SER A 452 -4.74 11.03 31.38
CA SER A 452 -5.04 11.80 32.59
C SER A 452 -6.56 11.99 32.77
N ALA A 453 -7.29 12.36 31.71
CA ALA A 453 -8.74 12.53 31.76
C ALA A 453 -9.48 11.21 32.08
N LEU A 454 -8.98 10.07 31.59
CA LEU A 454 -9.54 8.75 31.91
C LEU A 454 -9.27 8.33 33.36
N SER A 455 -8.13 8.72 33.93
CA SER A 455 -7.79 8.45 35.33
C SER A 455 -8.56 9.33 36.34
N GLU A 456 -8.96 10.54 35.96
CA GLU A 456 -9.79 11.42 36.79
C GLU A 456 -11.28 11.03 36.77
N GLY A 457 -11.75 10.35 35.71
CA GLY A 457 -13.13 9.86 35.61
C GLY A 457 -13.40 8.55 36.36
N THR A 458 -12.41 7.97 37.05
CA THR A 458 -12.52 6.70 37.79
C THR A 458 -12.39 6.85 39.32
N GLN A 459 -12.38 8.08 39.85
CA GLN A 459 -12.46 8.35 41.29
C GLN A 459 -13.88 8.69 41.76
#